data_AF-X0TBI6-F1
#
_entry.id   AF-X0TBI6-F1
#
_cell.length_a   1.000
_cell.length_b   1.000
_cell.length_c   1.000
_cell.angle_alpha   90.00
_cell.angle_beta   90.00
_cell.angle_gamma   90.00
#
_symmetry.space_group_name_H-M   'P 1'
#
loop_
_entity.id
_entity.type
_entity.pdbx_description
1 polymer ?
#
loop_
_entity_poly.entity_id
_entity_poly.type
_entity_poly.pdbx_seq_one_letter_code
_entity_poly.pdbx_strand_id
1 'polypeptide(L)'
;QHGDDIKSWGGIPFYGINRSAAKWLGIEAVQKRYFQYFVLGHFHSKGILQSPTGEKIINGSMVGSGEYGITMDFAHPLQLLFGVHQKYGKTWELSINPSFATGPLRYKYDQTKDLSSQLENIA
;
A
#
# COMPACT_ATOMS: atom_id res chain seq x y z
N GLN A 1 -8.62 4.94 2.74
CA GLN A 1 -8.49 6.41 2.65
C GLN A 1 -7.08 6.70 2.14
N HIS A 2 -6.86 7.62 1.19
CA HIS A 2 -5.52 7.79 0.60
C HIS A 2 -4.52 8.49 1.55
N GLY A 3 -5.02 9.23 2.55
CA GLY A 3 -4.20 9.93 3.55
C GLY A 3 -4.12 11.45 3.33
N ASP A 4 -4.89 11.99 2.40
CA ASP A 4 -4.84 13.40 1.99
C ASP A 4 -5.20 14.40 3.11
N ASP A 5 -5.97 13.95 4.11
CA ASP A 5 -6.38 14.73 5.28
C ASP A 5 -5.35 14.70 6.43
N ILE A 6 -4.26 13.95 6.26
CA ILE A 6 -3.27 13.71 7.31
C ILE A 6 -2.05 14.61 7.06
N LYS A 7 -1.88 15.62 7.92
CA LYS A 7 -0.70 16.50 7.88
C LYS A 7 0.59 15.73 8.22
N SER A 8 1.60 15.88 7.36
CA SER A 8 2.97 15.41 7.63
C SER A 8 3.80 16.46 8.35
N TRP A 9 4.73 16.00 9.17
CA TRP A 9 5.71 16.82 9.88
C TRP A 9 7.05 16.11 9.87
N GLY A 10 8.08 16.74 9.28
CA GLY A 10 9.43 16.15 9.20
C GLY A 10 9.53 14.90 8.32
N GLY A 11 8.80 14.83 7.22
CA GLY A 11 8.88 13.72 6.24
C GLY A 11 7.95 12.54 6.54
N ILE A 12 7.68 12.20 7.82
CA ILE A 12 6.77 11.10 8.18
C ILE A 12 5.63 11.60 9.09
N PRO A 13 4.36 11.52 8.68
CA PRO A 13 3.17 12.00 9.41
C PRO A 13 2.75 11.09 10.59
N PHE A 14 3.69 10.52 11.36
CA PHE A 14 3.42 9.46 12.34
C PHE A 14 2.22 9.79 13.25
N TYR A 15 2.20 11.00 13.82
CA TYR A 15 1.14 11.48 14.69
C TYR A 15 -0.20 11.59 13.97
N GLY A 16 -0.20 12.08 12.73
CA GLY A 16 -1.40 12.22 11.92
C GLY A 16 -2.00 10.86 11.55
N ILE A 17 -1.16 9.89 11.16
CA ILE A 17 -1.60 8.51 10.88
C ILE A 17 -2.21 7.90 12.13
N ASN A 18 -1.56 8.03 13.29
CA ASN A 18 -2.08 7.50 14.54
C ASN A 18 -3.44 8.11 14.90
N ARG A 19 -3.59 9.43 14.73
CA ARG A 19 -4.86 10.13 14.97
C ARG A 19 -5.96 9.63 14.03
N SER A 20 -5.68 9.51 12.74
CA SER A 20 -6.66 9.03 11.76
C SER A 20 -7.05 7.58 12.02
N ALA A 21 -6.07 6.70 12.25
CA ALA A 21 -6.30 5.30 12.60
C ALA A 21 -7.14 5.17 13.89
N ALA A 22 -6.85 5.96 14.94
CA ALA A 22 -7.62 5.95 16.17
C ALA A 22 -9.07 6.39 15.96
N LYS A 23 -9.31 7.41 15.12
CA LYS A 23 -10.66 7.84 14.75
C LYS A 23 -11.45 6.72 14.05
N TRP A 24 -10.85 6.07 13.06
CA TRP A 24 -11.48 4.95 12.36
C TRP A 24 -11.73 3.76 13.29
N LEU A 25 -10.78 3.47 14.18
CA LEU A 25 -10.94 2.40 15.18
C LEU A 25 -12.10 2.71 16.12
N GLY A 26 -12.25 3.97 16.55
CA GLY A 26 -13.38 4.39 17.39
C GLY A 26 -14.73 4.20 16.70
N ILE A 27 -14.83 4.45 15.39
CA ILE A 27 -16.05 4.22 14.61
C ILE A 27 -16.36 2.72 14.54
N GLU A 28 -15.38 1.89 14.21
CA GLU A 28 -15.56 0.43 14.12
C GLU A 28 -15.87 -0.21 15.48
N ALA A 29 -15.33 0.35 16.56
CA ALA A 29 -15.58 -0.11 17.92
C ALA A 29 -17.06 0.00 18.33
N VAL A 30 -17.82 0.98 17.79
CA VAL A 30 -19.28 1.06 17.99
C VAL A 30 -19.97 -0.21 17.49
N GLN A 31 -19.45 -0.81 16.41
CA GLN A 31 -19.95 -2.05 15.84
C GLN A 31 -19.18 -3.28 16.34
N LYS A 32 -18.38 -3.14 17.41
CA LYS A 32 -17.52 -4.17 18.00
C LYS A 32 -16.57 -4.82 16.98
N ARG A 33 -16.13 -4.05 15.98
CA ARG A 33 -15.14 -4.47 14.99
C ARG A 33 -13.83 -3.72 15.17
N TYR A 34 -12.77 -4.31 14.64
CA TYR A 34 -11.44 -3.73 14.60
C TYR A 34 -10.74 -4.21 13.33
N PHE A 35 -9.92 -3.33 12.74
CA PHE A 35 -9.08 -3.68 11.60
C PHE A 35 -7.68 -4.08 12.08
N GLN A 36 -7.09 -5.08 11.41
CA GLN A 36 -5.70 -5.48 11.63
C GLN A 36 -4.73 -4.72 10.74
N TYR A 37 -5.20 -4.16 9.63
CA TYR A 37 -4.36 -3.44 8.67
C TYR A 37 -5.00 -2.11 8.30
N PHE A 38 -4.29 -1.03 8.56
CA PHE A 38 -4.66 0.31 8.13
C PHE A 38 -3.74 0.73 6.98
N VAL A 39 -4.23 0.61 5.74
CA VAL A 39 -3.43 0.88 4.53
C VAL A 39 -3.69 2.29 4.02
N LEU A 40 -2.62 3.05 3.79
CA LEU A 40 -2.63 4.43 3.34
C LEU A 40 -1.57 4.68 2.26
N GLY A 41 -1.74 5.74 1.47
CA GLY A 41 -0.79 6.21 0.47
C GLY A 41 -0.32 7.63 0.82
N HIS A 42 -0.27 8.52 -0.17
CA HIS A 42 -0.02 9.97 -0.03
C HIS A 42 1.39 10.40 0.40
N PHE A 43 2.07 9.66 1.28
CA PHE A 43 3.40 10.07 1.80
C PHE A 43 4.57 9.69 0.90
N HIS A 44 4.29 9.09 -0.26
CA HIS A 44 5.25 8.72 -1.31
C HIS A 44 6.44 7.85 -0.85
N SER A 45 6.39 7.33 0.39
CA SER A 45 7.41 6.54 1.04
C SER A 45 6.78 5.26 1.61
N LYS A 46 7.47 4.13 1.45
CA LYS A 46 7.05 2.87 2.07
C LYS A 46 7.31 2.94 3.57
N GLY A 47 6.32 2.57 4.37
CA GLY A 47 6.48 2.52 5.83
C GLY A 47 5.55 1.49 6.45
N ILE A 48 6.00 0.88 7.55
CA ILE A 48 5.17 -0.02 8.36
C ILE A 48 5.30 0.41 9.81
N LEU A 49 4.15 0.54 10.46
CA LEU A 49 4.02 1.04 11.82
C LEU A 49 3.22 0.04 12.62
N GLN A 50 3.88 -0.60 13.59
CA GLN A 50 3.20 -1.54 14.46
C GLN A 50 2.19 -0.83 15.38
N SER A 51 1.11 -1.53 15.70
CA SER A 51 0.01 -1.08 16.53
C SER A 51 -0.45 -2.25 17.40
N PRO A 52 -0.99 -2.03 18.60
CA PRO A 52 -1.48 -3.14 19.45
C PRO A 52 -2.51 -4.05 18.76
N THR A 53 -3.29 -3.50 17.83
CA THR A 53 -4.34 -4.21 17.09
C THR A 53 -3.91 -4.72 15.72
N GLY A 54 -2.66 -4.47 15.30
CA GLY A 54 -2.16 -4.83 13.96
C GLY A 54 -1.11 -3.85 13.41
N GLU A 55 -1.20 -3.48 12.14
CA GLU A 55 -0.20 -2.64 11.46
C GLU A 55 -0.84 -1.49 10.69
N LYS A 56 -0.17 -0.33 10.65
CA LYS A 56 -0.45 0.71 9.66
C LYS A 56 0.59 0.63 8.57
N ILE A 57 0.14 0.53 7.33
CA ILE A 57 0.95 0.26 6.16
C ILE A 57 0.86 1.47 5.23
N ILE A 58 2.01 2.07 4.93
CA ILE A 58 2.16 3.16 3.99
C ILE A 58 2.67 2.58 2.68
N ASN A 59 1.85 2.68 1.64
CA ASN A 59 2.23 2.32 0.28
C ASN A 59 3.16 3.40 -0.30
N GLY A 60 4.13 2.96 -1.10
CA GLY A 60 5.04 3.87 -1.80
C GLY A 60 4.38 4.64 -2.95
N SER A 61 5.16 5.49 -3.60
CA SER A 61 4.72 6.23 -4.80
C SER A 61 4.70 5.34 -6.04
N MET A 62 3.65 5.42 -6.85
CA MET A 62 3.59 4.70 -8.13
C MET A 62 4.54 5.29 -9.17
N VAL A 63 4.77 6.61 -9.13
CA VAL A 63 5.57 7.35 -10.12
C VAL A 63 6.96 7.71 -9.58
N GLY A 64 7.17 7.60 -8.27
CA GLY A 64 8.37 8.11 -7.58
C GLY A 64 8.34 9.64 -7.43
N SER A 65 9.49 10.20 -7.06
CA SER A 65 9.68 11.65 -7.01
C SER A 65 10.09 12.20 -8.38
N GLY A 66 9.36 13.20 -8.88
CA GLY A 66 9.74 13.94 -10.10
C GLY A 66 10.87 14.93 -9.84
N GLU A 67 11.30 15.65 -10.88
CA GLU A 67 12.42 16.61 -10.82
C GLU A 67 12.25 17.67 -9.71
N TYR A 68 11.01 18.13 -9.48
CA TYR A 68 10.67 19.07 -8.41
C TYR A 68 10.77 18.48 -6.99
N GLY A 69 10.78 17.15 -6.85
CA GLY A 69 10.84 16.45 -5.57
C GLY A 69 12.25 16.02 -5.15
N ILE A 70 13.24 16.07 -6.05
CA ILE A 70 14.61 15.60 -5.80
C ILE A 70 15.27 16.33 -4.60
N THR A 71 14.97 17.61 -4.42
CA THR A 71 15.55 18.44 -3.35
C THR A 71 14.79 18.38 -2.03
N MET A 72 13.60 17.76 -2.01
CA MET A 72 12.70 17.77 -0.85
C MET A 72 12.50 16.38 -0.25
N ASP A 73 12.24 15.37 -1.09
CA ASP A 73 12.04 13.98 -0.66
C ASP A 73 12.15 13.07 -1.88
N PHE A 74 13.26 12.33 -1.99
CA PHE A 74 13.50 11.43 -3.12
C PHE A 74 13.04 10.02 -2.79
N ALA A 75 12.02 9.54 -3.50
CA ALA A 75 11.53 8.17 -3.41
C ALA A 75 11.55 7.52 -4.79
N HIS A 76 12.12 6.31 -4.85
CA HIS A 76 11.97 5.46 -6.02
C HIS A 76 10.51 5.02 -6.16
N PRO A 77 10.02 4.80 -7.40
CA PRO A 77 8.72 4.21 -7.63
C PRO A 77 8.63 2.86 -6.92
N LEU A 78 7.59 2.68 -6.12
CA LEU A 78 7.34 1.47 -5.35
C LEU A 78 5.85 1.30 -5.10
N GLN A 79 5.34 0.10 -5.36
CA GLN A 79 4.01 -0.36 -4.93
C GLN A 79 4.15 -1.60 -4.06
N LEU A 80 3.43 -1.63 -2.94
CA LEU A 80 3.46 -2.75 -2.02
C LEU A 80 2.36 -3.75 -2.36
N LEU A 81 2.76 -4.98 -2.67
CA LEU A 81 1.87 -6.13 -2.75
C LEU A 81 2.11 -7.01 -1.53
N PHE A 82 1.06 -7.52 -0.89
CA PHE A 82 1.21 -8.42 0.26
C PHE A 82 0.04 -9.38 0.34
N GLY A 83 0.29 -10.56 0.90
CA GLY A 83 -0.72 -11.59 1.12
C GLY A 83 -1.21 -11.60 2.56
N VAL A 84 -2.53 -11.70 2.74
CA VAL A 84 -3.16 -11.83 4.06
C VAL A 84 -3.82 -13.20 4.17
N HIS A 85 -3.29 -14.04 5.04
CA HIS A 85 -3.89 -15.31 5.41
C HIS A 85 -4.97 -15.10 6.48
N GLN A 86 -6.13 -15.74 6.33
CA GLN A 86 -7.29 -15.56 7.23
C GLN A 86 -6.96 -15.79 8.71
N LYS A 87 -6.09 -16.77 9.01
CA LYS A 87 -5.68 -17.11 10.38
C LYS A 87 -4.37 -16.44 10.84
N TYR A 88 -3.44 -16.18 9.91
CA TYR A 88 -2.06 -15.80 10.26
C TYR A 88 -1.76 -14.33 9.96
N GLY A 89 -2.73 -13.61 9.38
CA GLY A 89 -2.54 -12.23 8.98
C GLY A 89 -1.60 -12.12 7.77
N LYS A 90 -0.87 -11.01 7.67
CA LYS A 90 0.09 -10.73 6.62
C LYS A 90 1.25 -11.75 6.68
N THR A 91 1.38 -12.59 5.66
CA THR A 91 2.38 -13.68 5.63
C THR A 91 3.57 -13.38 4.75
N TRP A 92 3.41 -12.53 3.75
CA TRP A 92 4.48 -12.12 2.85
C TRP A 92 4.20 -10.72 2.31
N GLU A 93 5.27 -10.03 1.92
CA GLU A 93 5.20 -8.76 1.22
C GLU A 93 6.24 -8.69 0.10
N LEU A 94 5.87 -8.03 -0.99
CA LEU A 94 6.66 -7.81 -2.18
C LEU A 94 6.62 -6.32 -2.53
N SER A 95 7.80 -5.71 -2.60
CA SER A 95 7.93 -4.33 -3.05
C SER A 95 8.18 -4.33 -4.55
N ILE A 96 7.17 -3.93 -5.32
CA ILE A 96 7.20 -3.89 -6.78
C ILE A 96 7.71 -2.52 -7.19
N ASN A 97 8.78 -2.48 -7.98
CA ASN A 97 9.23 -1.24 -8.62
C ASN A 97 8.57 -1.10 -10.00
N PRO A 98 7.57 -0.22 -10.17
CA PRO A 98 6.87 -0.06 -11.44
C PRO A 98 7.71 0.61 -12.54
N SER A 99 8.91 1.13 -12.24
CA SER A 99 9.80 1.70 -13.27
C SER A 99 10.24 0.66 -14.31
N PHE A 100 10.22 -0.63 -13.93
CA PHE A 100 10.54 -1.73 -14.83
C PHE A 100 9.34 -2.19 -15.67
N ALA A 101 8.16 -1.58 -15.50
CA ALA A 101 6.99 -1.92 -16.31
C ALA A 101 7.13 -1.33 -17.73
N THR A 102 7.59 -2.16 -18.66
CA THR A 102 7.76 -1.80 -20.08
C THR A 102 6.45 -2.00 -20.86
N GLY A 103 5.59 -0.98 -20.88
CA GLY A 103 4.37 -0.98 -21.73
C GLY A 103 3.35 -2.09 -21.38
N PRO A 104 2.20 -2.16 -22.07
CA PRO A 104 1.15 -3.07 -21.64
C PRO A 104 1.42 -4.49 -22.16
N LEU A 105 1.94 -5.39 -21.32
CA LEU A 105 1.43 -6.76 -21.31
C LEU A 105 0.16 -6.76 -20.47
N ARG A 106 -0.92 -6.19 -21.04
CA ARG A 106 -2.24 -6.26 -20.41
C ARG A 106 -2.66 -7.72 -20.50
N TYR A 107 -2.66 -8.43 -19.37
CA TYR A 107 -3.31 -9.73 -19.29
C TYR A 107 -4.78 -9.55 -19.69
N LYS A 108 -5.14 -10.00 -20.89
CA LYS A 108 -6.52 -10.01 -21.35
C LYS A 108 -7.12 -11.32 -20.86
N TYR A 109 -7.74 -11.27 -19.69
CA TYR A 109 -8.47 -12.43 -19.17
C TYR A 109 -9.59 -12.78 -20.12
N ASP A 110 -9.46 -13.93 -20.76
CA ASP A 110 -10.48 -14.50 -21.61
C ASP A 110 -11.26 -15.53 -20.80
N GLN A 111 -12.51 -15.20 -20.46
CA GLN A 111 -13.41 -16.09 -19.72
C GLN A 111 -13.74 -17.38 -20.49
N THR A 112 -13.46 -17.43 -21.79
CA THR A 112 -13.70 -18.60 -22.64
C THR A 112 -12.55 -19.60 -22.62
N LYS A 113 -11.41 -19.25 -21.99
CA LYS A 113 -10.20 -20.09 -21.96
C LYS A 113 -9.85 -20.48 -20.53
N ASP A 114 -9.30 -21.67 -20.37
CA ASP A 114 -8.81 -22.12 -19.07
C ASP A 114 -7.63 -21.26 -18.59
N LEU A 115 -7.51 -21.07 -17.27
CA LEU A 115 -6.52 -20.19 -16.66
C LEU A 115 -5.09 -20.67 -16.98
N SER A 116 -4.87 -21.99 -16.99
CA SER A 116 -3.57 -22.60 -17.26
C SER A 116 -3.02 -22.22 -18.64
N SER A 117 -3.89 -22.22 -19.66
CA SER A 117 -3.56 -21.89 -21.05
C SER A 117 -3.23 -20.41 -21.29
N GLN A 118 -3.55 -19.54 -20.33
CA GLN A 118 -3.33 -18.09 -20.43
C GLN A 118 -2.02 -17.64 -19.75
N LEU A 119 -1.31 -18.55 -19.07
CA LEU A 119 -0.09 -18.24 -18.32
C LEU A 119 1.21 -18.54 -19.10
N GLU A 120 1.14 -19.18 -20.27
CA GLU A 120 2.30 -19.67 -21.03
C GLU A 120 3.18 -18.58 -21.67
N ASN A 121 2.73 -17.32 -21.70
CA ASN A 121 3.46 -16.22 -22.37
C ASN A 121 4.23 -15.30 -21.41
N ILE A 122 4.57 -15.76 -20.20
CA ILE A 122 5.22 -14.95 -19.16
C ILE A 122 6.55 -15.61 -18.72
N ALA A 123 7.34 -16.09 -19.67
CA ALA A 123 8.71 -16.59 -19.45
C ALA A 123 9.75 -15.60 -19.99
#